data_AF-A0AAJ2BQ08-F1
#
_entry.id   AF-A0AAJ2BQ08-F1
#
_cell.length_a   1.000
_cell.length_b   1.000
_cell.length_c   1.000
_cell.angle_alpha   90.00
_cell.angle_beta   90.00
_cell.angle_gamma   90.00
#
_symmetry.space_group_name_H-M   'P 1'
#
loop_
_entity.id
_entity.type
_entity.pdbx_description
1 polymer ?
#
loop_
_entity_poly.entity_id
_entity_poly.type
_entity_poly.pdbx_seq_one_letter_code
_entity_poly.pdbx_strand_id
1 'polypeptide(L)'
;MTGSARQRGATLIEVLVAMLILAIGLLGLAGLQTVSVQSNQGAYFRSQATILANDIVDRMRANRVAALADRSSYSVSFPTSSSNNAVTGTVAQQDVNGWLNALALSLPQGTGSLSLDNANNVTVTICWNDRRAAIKSAQAVAATNDSCSSPASSNGSFERFTYRTQL
;
A
#
# COMPACT_ATOMS: atom_id res chain seq x y z
N MET A 1 45.51 -45.85 25.18
CA MET A 1 45.63 -45.67 23.71
C MET A 1 44.90 -44.39 23.33
N THR A 2 45.60 -43.27 23.22
CA THR A 2 45.02 -42.01 22.73
C THR A 2 45.68 -41.71 21.39
N GLY A 3 45.00 -42.05 20.30
CA GLY A 3 45.45 -41.74 18.95
C GLY A 3 45.49 -40.23 18.77
N SER A 4 46.70 -39.67 18.63
CA SER A 4 46.88 -38.27 18.27
C SER A 4 46.33 -38.06 16.86
N ALA A 5 45.17 -37.42 16.76
CA ALA A 5 44.64 -36.99 15.47
C ALA A 5 45.64 -36.02 14.83
N ARG A 6 46.15 -36.38 13.64
CA ARG A 6 47.08 -35.56 12.86
C ARG A 6 46.34 -34.29 12.43
N GLN A 7 46.66 -33.15 13.05
CA GLN A 7 46.18 -31.85 12.62
C GLN A 7 46.81 -31.53 11.26
N ARG A 8 46.04 -31.66 10.19
CA ARG A 8 46.44 -31.21 8.84
C ARG A 8 46.18 -29.69 8.80
N GLY A 9 47.24 -28.89 8.70
CA GLY A 9 47.14 -27.44 8.59
C GLY A 9 46.35 -27.03 7.34
N ALA A 10 45.59 -25.94 7.43
CA ALA A 10 44.84 -25.40 6.31
C ALA A 10 45.81 -24.93 5.21
N THR A 11 45.54 -25.31 3.96
CA THR A 11 46.31 -24.80 2.82
C THR A 11 45.87 -23.36 2.49
N LEU A 12 46.76 -22.51 1.99
CA LEU A 12 46.42 -21.11 1.67
C LEU A 12 45.26 -21.01 0.66
N ILE A 13 45.19 -21.98 -0.26
CA ILE A 13 44.10 -22.09 -1.25
C ILE A 13 42.76 -22.47 -0.63
N GLU A 14 42.76 -23.26 0.45
CA GLU A 14 41.54 -23.66 1.16
C GLU A 14 40.88 -22.46 1.87
N VAL A 15 41.69 -21.58 2.46
CA VAL A 15 41.21 -20.33 3.08
C VAL A 15 40.66 -19.38 2.01
N LEU A 16 41.33 -19.25 0.86
CA LEU A 16 40.85 -18.41 -0.24
C LEU A 16 39.51 -18.89 -0.82
N VAL A 17 39.35 -20.21 -1.01
CA VAL A 17 38.09 -20.79 -1.48
C VAL A 17 36.99 -20.62 -0.42
N ALA A 18 37.29 -20.78 0.87
CA ALA A 18 36.33 -20.53 1.94
C ALA A 18 35.85 -19.08 1.98
N MET A 19 36.77 -18.11 1.83
CA MET A 19 36.43 -16.69 1.75
C MET A 19 35.59 -16.35 0.50
N LEU A 20 35.89 -16.98 -0.65
CA LEU A 20 35.10 -16.80 -1.87
C LEU A 20 33.65 -17.30 -1.69
N ILE A 21 33.46 -18.50 -1.14
CA ILE A 21 32.14 -19.06 -0.88
C ILE A 21 31.38 -18.19 0.12
N LEU A 22 32.05 -17.73 1.18
CA LEU A 22 31.46 -16.82 2.17
C LEU A 22 31.01 -15.50 1.54
N ALA A 23 31.84 -14.90 0.69
CA ALA A 23 31.50 -13.65 0.01
C ALA A 23 30.24 -13.81 -0.86
N ILE A 24 30.15 -14.89 -1.65
CA ILE A 24 28.96 -15.21 -2.47
C ILE A 24 27.73 -15.43 -1.58
N GLY A 25 27.88 -16.14 -0.46
CA GLY A 25 26.80 -16.37 0.51
C GLY A 25 26.26 -15.07 1.12
N LEU A 26 27.13 -14.13 1.48
CA LEU A 26 26.74 -12.82 2.03
C LEU A 26 26.04 -11.92 1.00
N LEU A 27 26.49 -11.95 -0.27
CA LEU A 27 25.82 -11.27 -1.37
C LEU A 27 24.38 -11.80 -1.58
N GLY A 28 24.20 -13.12 -1.49
CA GLY A 28 22.87 -13.76 -1.54
C GLY A 28 21.95 -13.29 -0.39
N LEU A 29 22.47 -13.23 0.83
CA LEU A 29 21.73 -12.74 2.01
C LEU A 29 21.31 -11.27 1.88
N ALA A 30 22.20 -10.41 1.38
CA ALA A 30 21.89 -8.99 1.15
C ALA A 30 20.75 -8.80 0.13
N GLY A 31 20.71 -9.63 -0.92
CA GLY A 31 19.61 -9.65 -1.88
C GLY A 31 18.28 -10.04 -1.23
N LEU A 32 18.27 -11.10 -0.42
CA LEU A 32 17.08 -11.55 0.31
C LEU A 32 16.56 -10.50 1.30
N GLN A 33 17.46 -9.83 2.01
CA GLN A 33 17.10 -8.76 2.94
C GLN A 33 16.38 -7.60 2.22
N THR A 34 16.87 -7.23 1.04
CA THR A 34 16.26 -6.18 0.22
C THR A 34 14.83 -6.54 -0.19
N VAL A 35 14.60 -7.77 -0.66
CA VAL A 35 13.26 -8.26 -1.02
C VAL A 35 12.33 -8.32 0.21
N SER A 36 12.86 -8.74 1.36
CA SER A 36 12.08 -8.81 2.61
C SER A 36 11.59 -7.42 3.07
N VAL A 37 12.46 -6.42 3.09
CA VAL A 37 12.09 -5.04 3.44
C VAL A 37 11.04 -4.50 2.48
N GLN A 38 11.22 -4.74 1.17
CA GLN A 38 10.23 -4.34 0.17
C GLN A 38 8.88 -5.03 0.38
N SER A 39 8.85 -6.32 0.72
CA SER A 39 7.60 -7.03 1.01
C SER A 39 6.88 -6.43 2.23
N ASN A 40 7.62 -6.20 3.32
CA ASN A 40 7.08 -5.63 4.55
C ASN A 40 6.48 -4.24 4.33
N GLN A 41 7.15 -3.38 3.55
CA GLN A 41 6.64 -2.04 3.27
C GLN A 41 5.32 -2.08 2.45
N GLY A 42 5.12 -3.09 1.60
CA GLY A 42 3.86 -3.27 0.85
C GLY A 42 2.72 -3.75 1.73
N ALA A 43 3.00 -4.74 2.60
CA ALA A 43 2.06 -5.18 3.62
C ALA A 43 1.64 -4.03 4.55
N TYR A 44 2.59 -3.17 4.93
CA TYR A 44 2.33 -1.97 5.73
C TYR A 44 1.33 -1.01 5.06
N PHE A 45 1.55 -0.63 3.79
CA PHE A 45 0.62 0.27 3.10
C PHE A 45 -0.78 -0.33 2.92
N ARG A 46 -0.89 -1.62 2.63
CA ARG A 46 -2.19 -2.31 2.56
C ARG A 46 -2.91 -2.34 3.91
N SER A 47 -2.17 -2.53 5.00
CA SER A 47 -2.71 -2.47 6.36
C SER A 47 -3.22 -1.07 6.68
N GLN A 48 -2.44 -0.03 6.39
CA GLN A 48 -2.86 1.37 6.55
C GLN A 48 -4.10 1.71 5.72
N ALA A 49 -4.16 1.28 4.45
CA ALA A 49 -5.34 1.47 3.60
C ALA A 49 -6.57 0.76 4.19
N THR A 50 -6.41 -0.43 4.74
CA THR A 50 -7.52 -1.16 5.40
C THR A 50 -8.02 -0.41 6.64
N ILE A 51 -7.11 0.10 7.48
CA ILE A 51 -7.46 0.88 8.66
C ILE A 51 -8.23 2.15 8.25
N LEU A 52 -7.72 2.88 7.27
CA LEU A 52 -8.36 4.12 6.77
C LEU A 52 -9.70 3.86 6.07
N ALA A 53 -9.87 2.70 5.41
CA ALA A 53 -11.16 2.31 4.84
C ALA A 53 -12.21 2.03 5.92
N ASN A 54 -11.81 1.36 7.01
CA ASN A 54 -12.72 1.12 8.13
C ASN A 54 -13.05 2.41 8.88
N ASP A 55 -12.06 3.30 9.09
CA ASP A 55 -12.27 4.59 9.76
C ASP A 55 -13.39 5.42 9.11
N ILE A 56 -13.36 5.60 7.78
CA ILE A 56 -14.41 6.38 7.09
C ILE A 56 -15.77 5.68 7.13
N VAL A 57 -15.79 4.35 7.04
CA VAL A 57 -17.02 3.56 7.16
C VAL A 57 -17.64 3.71 8.54
N ASP A 58 -16.82 3.65 9.59
CA ASP A 58 -17.28 3.76 10.97
C ASP A 58 -17.77 5.18 11.28
N ARG A 59 -17.14 6.23 10.72
CA ARG A 59 -17.67 7.61 10.76
C ARG A 59 -19.03 7.72 10.08
N MET A 60 -19.20 7.11 8.90
CA MET A 60 -20.50 7.09 8.24
C MET A 60 -21.56 6.32 9.02
N ARG A 61 -21.19 5.23 9.70
CA ARG A 61 -22.10 4.48 10.58
C ARG A 61 -22.50 5.30 11.81
N ALA A 62 -21.55 6.01 12.41
CA ALA A 62 -21.84 6.93 13.51
C ALA A 62 -22.79 8.06 13.07
N ASN A 63 -22.62 8.56 11.85
CA ASN A 63 -23.42 9.62 11.25
C ASN A 63 -24.47 9.10 10.25
N ARG A 64 -25.01 7.89 10.46
CA ARG A 64 -25.84 7.17 9.47
C ARG A 64 -27.03 7.99 8.98
N VAL A 65 -27.73 8.68 9.87
CA VAL A 65 -28.90 9.49 9.48
C VAL A 65 -28.51 10.61 8.53
N ALA A 66 -27.39 11.31 8.81
CA ALA A 66 -26.87 12.36 7.94
C ALA A 66 -26.36 11.78 6.61
N ALA A 67 -25.67 10.64 6.64
CA ALA A 67 -25.16 9.96 5.44
C ALA A 67 -26.27 9.48 4.49
N LEU A 68 -27.40 9.03 5.05
CA LEU A 68 -28.57 8.61 4.26
C LEU A 68 -29.42 9.80 3.80
N ALA A 69 -29.41 10.92 4.51
CA ALA A 69 -30.09 12.14 4.11
C ALA A 69 -29.39 12.84 2.94
N ASP A 70 -28.05 12.84 2.92
CA ASP A 70 -27.24 13.42 1.85
C ASP A 70 -26.08 12.50 1.44
N ARG A 71 -26.41 11.54 0.57
CA ARG A 71 -25.44 10.59 -0.01
C ARG A 71 -24.37 11.27 -0.87
N SER A 72 -24.71 12.42 -1.46
CA SER A 72 -23.83 13.12 -2.40
C SER A 72 -22.65 13.76 -1.69
N SER A 73 -22.84 14.25 -0.46
CA SER A 73 -21.75 14.80 0.36
C SER A 73 -20.72 13.76 0.80
N TYR A 74 -21.08 12.48 0.83
CA TYR A 74 -20.14 11.36 1.06
C TYR A 74 -19.57 10.79 -0.25
N SER A 75 -19.93 11.32 -1.42
CA SER A 75 -19.41 10.82 -2.69
C SER A 75 -18.17 11.59 -3.14
N VAL A 76 -17.05 10.89 -3.30
CA VAL A 76 -15.83 11.43 -3.91
C VAL A 76 -15.23 10.44 -4.91
N SER A 77 -14.60 10.96 -5.95
CA SER A 77 -13.99 10.17 -7.01
C SER A 77 -12.55 10.61 -7.22
N PHE A 78 -11.63 9.98 -6.48
CA PHE A 78 -10.18 10.13 -6.62
C PHE A 78 -9.72 11.59 -6.79
N PRO A 79 -9.98 12.46 -5.80
CA PRO A 79 -9.44 13.82 -5.85
C PRO A 79 -7.91 13.78 -5.82
N THR A 80 -7.28 14.86 -6.27
CA THR A 80 -5.83 15.01 -6.17
C THR A 80 -5.38 14.84 -4.71
N SER A 81 -4.35 14.02 -4.49
CA SER A 81 -3.81 13.75 -3.16
C SER A 81 -3.36 15.06 -2.49
N SER A 82 -3.98 15.41 -1.37
CA SER A 82 -3.71 16.65 -0.62
C SER A 82 -3.95 16.40 0.87
N SER A 83 -3.05 16.92 1.71
CA SER A 83 -3.18 16.89 3.18
C SER A 83 -3.86 18.13 3.77
N ASN A 84 -4.27 19.07 2.91
CA ASN A 84 -4.71 20.41 3.32
C ASN A 84 -6.17 20.68 2.96
N ASN A 85 -6.99 19.64 2.80
CA ASN A 85 -8.42 19.80 2.58
C ASN A 85 -9.05 20.43 3.82
N ALA A 86 -9.85 21.49 3.63
CA ALA A 86 -10.51 22.19 4.72
C ALA A 86 -11.56 21.27 5.39
N VAL A 87 -11.39 21.01 6.69
CA VAL A 87 -12.32 20.19 7.48
C VAL A 87 -13.43 21.08 8.03
N THR A 88 -14.27 21.59 7.13
CA THR A 88 -15.35 22.54 7.42
C THR A 88 -16.61 22.16 6.67
N GLY A 89 -17.76 22.68 7.10
CA GLY A 89 -19.05 22.44 6.44
C GLY A 89 -19.88 21.38 7.14
N THR A 90 -20.59 20.56 6.37
CA THR A 90 -21.41 19.46 6.91
C THR A 90 -20.53 18.38 7.53
N VAL A 91 -21.09 17.57 8.43
CA VAL A 91 -20.38 16.42 9.04
C VAL A 91 -19.80 15.50 7.97
N ALA A 92 -20.55 15.28 6.89
CA ALA A 92 -20.10 14.50 5.74
C ALA A 92 -18.85 15.08 5.06
N GLN A 93 -18.84 16.39 4.81
CA GLN A 93 -17.70 17.09 4.22
C GLN A 93 -16.47 17.05 5.15
N GLN A 94 -16.69 17.21 6.46
CA GLN A 94 -15.64 17.09 7.46
C GLN A 94 -15.05 15.68 7.52
N ASP A 95 -15.90 14.65 7.53
CA ASP A 95 -15.48 13.24 7.54
C ASP A 95 -14.65 12.90 6.30
N VAL A 96 -15.14 13.25 5.12
CA VAL A 96 -14.47 12.97 3.83
C VAL A 96 -13.16 13.74 3.73
N ASN A 97 -13.14 15.04 4.04
CA ASN A 97 -11.92 15.85 3.93
C ASN A 97 -10.86 15.44 4.96
N GLY A 98 -11.28 15.09 6.18
CA GLY A 98 -10.41 14.52 7.20
C GLY A 98 -9.79 13.19 6.76
N TRP A 99 -10.60 12.31 6.16
CA TRP A 99 -10.15 11.04 5.60
C TRP A 99 -9.18 11.22 4.42
N LEU A 100 -9.47 12.13 3.49
CA LEU A 100 -8.57 12.46 2.38
C LEU A 100 -7.22 13.00 2.86
N ASN A 101 -7.22 13.85 3.91
CA ASN A 101 -5.98 14.33 4.53
C ASN A 101 -5.19 13.17 5.14
N ALA A 102 -5.86 12.25 5.84
CA ALA A 102 -5.22 11.08 6.43
C ALA A 102 -4.62 10.13 5.38
N LEU A 103 -5.31 9.94 4.24
CA LEU A 103 -4.80 9.19 3.10
C LEU A 103 -3.52 9.80 2.53
N ALA A 104 -3.52 11.12 2.30
CA ALA A 104 -2.37 11.83 1.74
C ALA A 104 -1.13 11.80 2.66
N LEU A 105 -1.35 11.76 3.99
CA LEU A 105 -0.27 11.67 4.99
C LEU A 105 0.25 10.25 5.20
N SER A 106 -0.61 9.24 5.08
CA SER A 106 -0.28 7.85 5.43
C SER A 106 0.21 7.02 4.24
N LEU A 107 -0.21 7.38 3.02
CA LEU A 107 0.06 6.63 1.81
C LEU A 107 0.78 7.51 0.77
N PRO A 108 1.80 6.98 0.07
CA PRO A 108 2.48 7.72 -0.99
C PRO A 108 1.52 8.06 -2.13
N GLN A 109 1.21 9.34 -2.33
CA GLN A 109 0.19 9.79 -3.29
C GLN A 109 -1.15 9.06 -3.08
N GLY A 110 -1.55 8.93 -1.80
CA GLY A 110 -2.80 8.31 -1.39
C GLY A 110 -4.02 9.13 -1.81
N THR A 111 -4.89 8.52 -2.60
CA THR A 111 -6.20 9.06 -2.97
C THR A 111 -7.29 8.00 -2.77
N GLY A 112 -8.54 8.41 -2.74
CA GLY A 112 -9.66 7.51 -2.50
C GLY A 112 -10.92 7.92 -3.22
N SER A 113 -11.79 6.95 -3.42
CA SER A 113 -13.17 7.13 -3.87
C SER A 113 -14.10 6.53 -2.84
N LEU A 114 -15.19 7.24 -2.58
CA LEU A 114 -16.28 6.83 -1.71
C LEU A 114 -17.57 6.99 -2.50
N SER A 115 -18.40 5.96 -2.51
CA SER A 115 -19.72 6.02 -3.13
C SER A 115 -20.73 5.23 -2.30
N LEU A 116 -21.90 5.82 -2.10
CA LEU A 116 -23.03 5.19 -1.43
C LEU A 116 -24.17 4.99 -2.42
N ASP A 117 -24.59 3.75 -2.63
CA ASP A 117 -25.68 3.43 -3.55
C ASP A 117 -27.08 3.60 -2.90
N ASN A 118 -28.12 3.44 -3.72
CA ASN A 118 -29.52 3.52 -3.29
C ASN A 118 -29.95 2.35 -2.38
N ALA A 119 -29.16 1.28 -2.33
CA ALA A 119 -29.37 0.12 -1.46
C ALA A 119 -28.57 0.21 -0.14
N ASN A 120 -27.97 1.38 0.15
CA ASN A 120 -27.13 1.65 1.31
C ASN A 120 -25.80 0.88 1.32
N ASN A 121 -25.32 0.42 0.17
CA ASN A 121 -23.99 -0.15 0.06
C ASN A 121 -22.96 0.95 -0.12
N VAL A 122 -21.98 0.95 0.77
CA VAL A 122 -20.78 1.75 0.73
C VAL A 122 -19.73 1.00 -0.07
N THR A 123 -19.18 1.66 -1.08
CA THR A 123 -17.95 1.24 -1.73
C THR A 123 -16.87 2.26 -1.44
N VAL A 124 -15.85 1.83 -0.70
CA VAL A 124 -14.62 2.58 -0.48
C VAL A 124 -13.55 2.00 -1.39
N THR A 125 -12.95 2.82 -2.23
CA THR A 125 -11.75 2.45 -2.97
C THR A 125 -10.61 3.35 -2.52
N ILE A 126 -9.48 2.77 -2.14
CA ILE A 126 -8.26 3.50 -1.84
C ILE A 126 -7.20 3.13 -2.86
N CYS A 127 -6.43 4.13 -3.25
CA CYS A 127 -5.39 4.07 -4.25
C CYS A 127 -4.12 4.74 -3.73
N TRP A 128 -2.97 4.16 -3.98
CA TRP A 128 -1.68 4.78 -3.69
C TRP A 128 -0.64 4.40 -4.73
N ASN A 129 0.40 5.21 -4.85
CA ASN A 129 1.52 4.90 -5.72
C ASN A 129 2.40 3.85 -5.03
N ASP A 130 2.47 2.68 -5.66
CA ASP A 130 3.46 1.68 -5.35
C ASP A 130 4.38 1.48 -6.57
N ARG A 131 5.53 2.16 -6.56
CA ARG A 131 6.56 2.05 -7.62
C ARG A 131 6.98 0.60 -7.92
N ARG A 132 6.68 -0.38 -7.06
CA ARG A 132 6.92 -1.82 -7.28
C ARG A 132 5.96 -2.45 -8.28
N ALA A 133 4.74 -1.92 -8.43
CA ALA A 133 3.77 -2.44 -9.40
C ALA A 133 4.25 -2.25 -10.86
N ALA A 134 5.23 -1.37 -11.11
CA ALA A 134 5.87 -1.17 -12.42
C ALA A 134 6.62 -2.42 -12.90
N ILE A 135 7.17 -3.17 -11.95
CA ILE A 135 7.92 -4.41 -12.23
C ILE A 135 6.93 -5.57 -12.48
N LYS A 136 5.74 -5.53 -11.88
CA LYS A 136 4.67 -6.51 -12.14
C LYS A 136 3.91 -6.24 -13.44
N SER A 137 3.72 -4.98 -13.82
CA SER A 137 3.02 -4.60 -15.05
C SER A 137 3.82 -4.83 -16.33
N ALA A 138 5.15 -4.94 -16.26
CA ALA A 138 5.98 -5.37 -17.39
C ALA A 138 5.68 -6.82 -17.88
N GLN A 139 4.98 -7.63 -17.07
CA GLN A 139 4.54 -8.98 -17.43
C GLN A 139 3.04 -9.09 -17.77
N ALA A 140 2.27 -8.01 -17.65
CA ALA A 140 0.83 -8.01 -17.94
C ALA A 140 0.53 -7.18 -19.20
N VAL A 141 0.57 -7.84 -20.36
CA VAL A 141 -0.03 -7.33 -21.59
C VAL A 141 -1.54 -7.13 -21.35
N ALA A 142 -2.03 -5.93 -21.67
CA ALA A 142 -3.44 -5.54 -21.72
C ALA A 142 -4.26 -5.67 -20.42
N ALA A 143 -4.10 -4.70 -19.51
CA ALA A 143 -5.18 -4.31 -18.60
C ALA A 143 -5.62 -2.87 -18.95
N THR A 144 -6.90 -2.74 -19.23
CA THR A 144 -7.64 -1.50 -19.51
C THR A 144 -7.33 -0.38 -18.51
N ASN A 145 -7.39 0.87 -18.98
CA ASN A 145 -7.05 2.12 -18.31
C ASN A 145 -7.77 2.40 -16.96
N ASP A 146 -7.42 1.72 -15.87
CA ASP A 146 -7.90 2.02 -14.50
C ASP A 146 -6.80 2.64 -13.64
N SER A 147 -6.35 3.83 -14.04
CA SER A 147 -5.22 4.56 -13.43
C SER A 147 -5.63 5.37 -12.19
N CYS A 148 -6.31 4.76 -11.21
CA CYS A 148 -6.99 5.46 -10.09
C CYS A 148 -7.74 6.74 -10.54
N SER A 149 -8.22 6.71 -11.79
CA SER A 149 -8.54 7.82 -12.71
C SER A 149 -7.52 8.97 -12.75
N SER A 150 -6.78 9.13 -13.85
CA SER A 150 -6.16 10.43 -14.16
C SER A 150 -6.00 10.66 -15.65
N PRO A 151 -6.23 11.89 -16.18
CA PRO A 151 -5.43 12.42 -17.25
C PRO A 151 -4.29 13.28 -16.67
N ALA A 152 -3.42 12.70 -15.82
CA ALA A 152 -2.18 13.33 -15.34
C ALA A 152 -1.29 12.34 -14.54
N SER A 153 -0.80 11.27 -15.17
CA SER A 153 0.61 10.84 -15.09
C SER A 153 0.78 9.41 -15.64
N SER A 154 1.23 9.34 -16.88
CA SER A 154 1.49 8.12 -17.66
C SER A 154 2.70 7.29 -17.17
N ASN A 155 3.06 7.34 -15.88
CA ASN A 155 4.27 6.67 -15.37
C ASN A 155 4.20 6.19 -13.91
N GLY A 156 3.02 6.17 -13.28
CA GLY A 156 2.84 5.69 -11.91
C GLY A 156 2.25 4.29 -11.88
N SER A 157 2.80 3.41 -11.04
CA SER A 157 2.22 2.09 -10.78
C SER A 157 1.40 2.18 -9.50
N PHE A 158 0.08 2.11 -9.65
CA PHE A 158 -0.85 2.31 -8.54
C PHE A 158 -1.40 0.99 -8.07
N GLU A 159 -1.52 0.82 -6.75
CA GLU A 159 -2.20 -0.31 -6.14
C GLU A 159 -3.57 0.13 -5.63
N ARG A 160 -4.59 -0.72 -5.81
CA ARG A 160 -5.98 -0.44 -5.48
C ARG A 160 -6.47 -1.41 -4.41
N PHE A 161 -7.08 -0.88 -3.37
CA PHE A 161 -7.82 -1.62 -2.35
C PHE A 161 -9.29 -1.21 -2.42
N THR A 162 -10.21 -2.17 -2.52
CA THR A 162 -11.66 -1.90 -2.52
C THR A 162 -12.32 -2.62 -1.37
N TYR A 163 -13.03 -1.88 -0.53
CA TYR A 163 -13.82 -2.37 0.59
C TYR A 163 -15.29 -2.05 0.32
N ARG A 164 -16.15 -3.06 0.49
CA ARG A 164 -17.59 -2.92 0.31
C ARG A 164 -18.31 -3.36 1.57
N THR A 165 -19.25 -2.55 2.03
CA THR A 165 -20.08 -2.85 3.20
C THR A 165 -21.44 -2.19 3.08
N GLN A 166 -22.38 -2.60 3.92
CA GLN A 166 -23.71 -1.99 3.99
C GLN A 166 -23.80 -1.07 5.23
N LEU A 167 -24.45 0.08 5.06
CA LEU A 167 -24.74 1.06 6.12
C LEU A 167 -25.94 0.65 6.97
#